data_AF-A0A9X2E5L7-F1
#
_entry.id   AF-A0A9X2E5L7-F1
#
_cell.length_a   1.000
_cell.length_b   1.000
_cell.length_c   1.000
_cell.angle_alpha   90.00
_cell.angle_beta   90.00
_cell.angle_gamma   90.00
#
_symmetry.space_group_name_H-M   'P 1'
#
loop_
_entity.id
_entity.type
_entity.pdbx_description
1 polymer ?
#
loop_
_entity_poly.entity_id
_entity_poly.type
_entity_poly.pdbx_seq_one_letter_code
_entity_poly.pdbx_strand_id
1 'polypeptide(L)'
;MTIERPPPHVNPPPEFGAAAGPLGIPAAVLGLVLFLGEVVALPRLAHWAAEYGAVLVYLAFGIYTAVVGTLVWWGVDTEADRRARAGRKRAAARSRR
;
A
#
# COMPACT_ATOMS: atom_id res chain seq x y z
N MET A 1 57.43 7.14 2.91
CA MET A 1 56.18 7.84 3.30
C MET A 1 55.03 7.14 2.58
N THR A 2 54.34 6.24 3.27
CA THR A 2 53.25 5.43 2.71
C THR A 2 51.94 6.16 2.98
N ILE A 3 51.23 6.56 1.92
CA ILE A 3 49.93 7.22 2.02
C ILE A 3 48.88 6.13 2.16
N GLU A 4 48.52 5.79 3.40
CA GLU A 4 47.33 4.99 3.72
C GLU A 4 46.09 5.78 3.26
N ARG A 5 45.45 5.33 2.18
CA ARG A 5 44.17 5.92 1.76
C ARG A 5 43.08 5.44 2.74
N PRO A 6 42.29 6.35 3.34
CA PRO A 6 41.19 5.96 4.19
C PRO A 6 40.21 5.08 3.39
N PRO A 7 39.63 4.04 4.01
CA PRO A 7 38.71 3.15 3.33
C PRO A 7 37.53 3.95 2.77
N PRO A 8 37.04 3.63 1.56
CA PRO A 8 35.92 4.31 0.97
C PRO A 8 34.73 4.28 1.92
N HIS A 9 34.19 5.45 2.25
CA HIS A 9 32.98 5.57 3.06
C HIS A 9 31.81 5.07 2.21
N VAL A 10 31.57 3.76 2.24
CA VAL A 10 30.42 3.14 1.58
C VAL A 10 29.19 3.56 2.37
N ASN A 11 28.44 4.54 1.87
CA ASN A 11 27.11 4.79 2.41
C ASN A 11 26.28 3.52 2.21
N PRO A 12 25.65 2.98 3.28
CA PRO A 12 24.74 1.86 3.11
C PRO A 12 23.66 2.28 2.11
N PRO A 13 23.23 1.36 1.22
CA PRO A 13 22.21 1.66 0.23
C PRO A 13 20.97 2.22 0.94
N PRO A 14 20.36 3.30 0.43
CA PRO A 14 19.18 3.87 1.04
C PRO A 14 18.12 2.78 1.19
N GLU A 15 17.71 2.53 2.43
CA GLU A 15 16.76 1.48 2.74
C GLU A 15 15.39 1.97 2.26
N PHE A 16 15.05 1.71 0.99
CA PHE A 16 13.79 2.14 0.37
C PHE A 16 12.54 1.65 1.14
N GLY A 17 12.70 0.67 2.03
CA GLY A 17 11.65 0.17 2.92
C GLY A 17 11.39 1.01 4.19
N ALA A 18 12.31 1.88 4.62
CA ALA A 18 12.10 2.72 5.81
C ALA A 18 11.07 3.85 5.55
N ALA A 19 10.95 4.28 4.29
CA ALA A 19 9.98 5.28 3.85
C ALA A 19 8.52 4.77 3.79
N ALA A 20 8.28 3.46 3.98
CA ALA A 20 6.93 2.90 4.08
C ALA A 20 6.23 3.23 5.43
N GLY A 21 6.98 3.74 6.41
CA GLY A 21 6.47 4.05 7.76
C GLY A 21 5.35 5.11 7.83
N PRO A 22 5.37 6.22 7.06
CA PRO A 22 4.36 7.28 7.14
C PRO A 22 3.21 7.18 6.12
N LEU A 23 3.35 6.38 5.06
CA LEU A 23 2.38 6.32 3.95
C LEU A 23 1.18 5.39 4.22
N GLY A 24 1.23 4.59 5.28
CA GLY A 24 0.15 3.65 5.61
C GLY A 24 -1.19 4.33 5.92
N ILE A 25 -1.18 5.50 6.59
CA ILE A 25 -2.41 6.24 6.91
C ILE A 25 -3.01 6.89 5.65
N PRO A 26 -2.25 7.64 4.82
CA PRO A 26 -2.74 8.13 3.54
C PRO A 26 -3.28 7.04 2.62
N ALA A 27 -2.61 5.88 2.54
CA ALA A 27 -3.09 4.74 1.76
C ALA A 27 -4.42 4.19 2.30
N ALA A 28 -4.56 4.03 3.62
CA ALA A 28 -5.81 3.57 4.22
C ALA A 28 -6.97 4.58 4.00
N VAL A 29 -6.71 5.88 4.16
CA VAL A 29 -7.69 6.94 3.93
C VAL A 29 -8.10 6.99 2.46
N LEU A 30 -7.14 6.92 1.54
CA LEU A 30 -7.41 6.88 0.10
C LEU A 30 -8.25 5.65 -0.27
N GLY A 31 -7.94 4.48 0.29
CA GLY A 31 -8.71 3.25 0.07
C GLY A 31 -10.14 3.36 0.57
N LEU A 32 -10.34 3.98 1.73
CA LEU A 32 -11.67 4.20 2.30
C LEU A 32 -12.51 5.17 1.47
N VAL A 33 -11.91 6.28 1.02
CA VAL A 33 -12.58 7.25 0.13
C VAL A 33 -12.97 6.58 -1.18
N LEU A 34 -12.08 5.76 -1.73
CA LEU A 34 -12.36 5.04 -2.96
C LEU A 34 -13.46 3.98 -2.75
N PHE A 35 -13.47 3.26 -1.64
CA PHE A 35 -14.54 2.30 -1.34
C PHE A 35 -15.91 2.97 -1.20
N LEU A 36 -15.97 4.13 -0.54
CA LEU A 36 -17.20 4.92 -0.40
C LEU A 36 -17.72 5.41 -1.75
N GLY A 37 -16.82 5.86 -2.64
CA GLY A 37 -17.23 6.26 -3.99
C GLY A 37 -17.84 5.12 -4.81
N GLU A 38 -17.40 3.88 -4.60
CA GLU A 38 -17.97 2.70 -5.28
C GLU A 38 -19.42 2.43 -4.85
N VAL A 39 -19.69 2.51 -3.54
CA VAL A 39 -21.04 2.35 -2.95
C VAL A 39 -22.01 3.41 -3.48
N VAL A 40 -21.54 4.65 -3.64
CA VAL A 40 -22.36 5.76 -4.17
C VAL A 40 -22.54 5.65 -5.68
N ALA A 41 -21.52 5.18 -6.41
CA ALA A 41 -21.55 5.06 -7.87
C ALA A 41 -22.41 3.89 -8.35
N LEU A 42 -22.44 2.77 -7.62
CA LEU A 42 -23.17 1.53 -7.96
C LEU A 42 -24.61 1.75 -8.46
N PRO A 43 -25.49 2.47 -7.74
CA PRO A 43 -26.86 2.71 -8.20
C PRO A 43 -26.97 3.69 -9.39
N ARG A 44 -25.94 4.49 -9.66
CA ARG A 44 -25.95 5.52 -10.72
C ARG A 44 -25.25 5.07 -12.00
N LEU A 45 -24.51 3.97 -11.98
CA LEU A 45 -23.75 3.45 -13.13
C LEU A 45 -24.61 3.25 -14.38
N ALA A 46 -25.79 2.63 -14.24
CA ALA A 46 -26.67 2.36 -15.38
C ALA A 46 -27.21 3.66 -16.01
N HIS A 47 -27.48 4.67 -15.18
CA HIS A 47 -27.95 5.97 -15.64
C HIS A 47 -26.82 6.76 -16.33
N TRP A 48 -25.62 6.80 -15.74
CA TRP A 48 -24.46 7.44 -16.37
C TRP A 48 -24.03 6.75 -17.66
N ALA A 49 -24.15 5.43 -17.74
CA ALA A 49 -23.85 4.69 -18.97
C ALA A 49 -24.80 5.07 -20.12
N ALA A 50 -26.05 5.41 -19.80
CA ALA A 50 -27.02 5.92 -20.77
C ALA A 50 -26.73 7.37 -21.20
N GLU A 51 -26.21 8.22 -20.30
CA GLU A 51 -25.93 9.65 -20.59
C GLU A 51 -24.56 9.90 -21.24
N TYR A 52 -23.51 9.24 -20.76
CA TYR A 52 -22.12 9.49 -21.15
C TYR A 52 -21.51 8.37 -22.01
N GLY A 53 -22.26 7.28 -22.20
CA GLY A 53 -21.83 6.11 -22.97
C GLY A 53 -21.22 5.01 -22.10
N ALA A 54 -21.69 3.78 -22.34
CA ALA A 54 -21.35 2.61 -21.55
C ALA A 54 -19.83 2.35 -21.48
N VAL A 55 -19.12 2.46 -22.61
CA VAL A 55 -17.69 2.16 -22.68
C VAL A 55 -16.88 3.05 -21.73
N LEU A 56 -17.14 4.37 -21.73
CA LEU A 56 -16.42 5.31 -20.88
C LEU A 56 -16.69 5.04 -19.39
N VAL A 57 -17.96 4.85 -19.03
CA VAL A 57 -18.38 4.66 -17.65
C VAL A 57 -17.83 3.36 -17.06
N TYR A 58 -17.92 2.25 -17.78
CA TYR A 58 -17.40 0.98 -17.31
C TYR A 58 -15.87 0.93 -17.31
N LEU A 59 -15.20 1.60 -18.27
CA LEU A 59 -13.74 1.69 -18.27
C LEU A 59 -13.23 2.49 -17.07
N ALA A 60 -13.83 3.65 -16.79
CA ALA A 60 -13.50 4.46 -15.63
C ALA A 60 -13.75 3.70 -14.33
N PHE A 61 -14.88 2.99 -14.24
CA PHE A 61 -15.20 2.13 -13.10
C PHE A 61 -14.16 0.99 -12.95
N GLY A 62 -13.76 0.33 -14.03
CA GLY A 62 -12.75 -0.72 -14.00
C GLY A 62 -11.38 -0.23 -13.51
N ILE A 63 -10.93 0.94 -13.97
CA ILE A 63 -9.68 1.57 -13.48
C ILE A 63 -9.79 1.87 -12.00
N TYR A 64 -10.94 2.40 -11.58
CA TYR A 64 -11.20 2.73 -10.19
C TYR A 64 -11.15 1.50 -9.27
N THR A 65 -11.88 0.43 -9.63
CA THR A 65 -11.90 -0.83 -8.88
C THR A 65 -10.51 -1.48 -8.85
N ALA A 66 -9.70 -1.37 -9.90
CA ALA A 66 -8.32 -1.85 -9.89
C ALA A 66 -7.44 -1.11 -8.86
N VAL A 67 -7.60 0.21 -8.71
CA VAL A 67 -6.91 0.98 -7.68
C VAL A 67 -7.37 0.57 -6.29
N VAL A 68 -8.69 0.42 -6.07
CA VAL A 68 -9.25 -0.07 -4.81
C VAL A 68 -8.67 -1.44 -4.44
N GLY A 69 -8.69 -2.39 -5.38
CA GLY A 69 -8.17 -3.75 -5.15
C GLY A 69 -6.68 -3.78 -4.82
N THR A 70 -5.88 -2.96 -5.52
CA THR A 70 -4.44 -2.81 -5.23
C THR A 70 -4.23 -2.27 -3.81
N LEU A 71 -5.01 -1.26 -3.40
CA LEU A 71 -4.90 -0.68 -2.07
C LEU A 71 -5.30 -1.64 -0.96
N VAL A 72 -6.37 -2.40 -1.16
CA VAL A 72 -6.83 -3.44 -0.22
C VAL A 72 -5.73 -4.49 -0.06
N TRP A 73 -5.11 -4.93 -1.15
CA TRP A 73 -4.01 -5.89 -1.11
C TRP A 73 -2.81 -5.37 -0.32
N TRP A 74 -2.40 -4.12 -0.56
CA TRP A 74 -1.33 -3.46 0.22
C TRP A 74 -1.66 -3.36 1.70
N GLY A 75 -2.90 -3.06 2.06
CA GLY A 75 -3.35 -3.05 3.46
C GLY A 75 -3.25 -4.42 4.12
N VAL A 76 -3.69 -5.48 3.42
CA VAL A 76 -3.63 -6.87 3.89
C VAL A 76 -2.18 -7.33 4.05
N ASP A 77 -1.31 -7.08 3.07
CA ASP A 77 0.12 -7.43 3.13
C ASP A 77 0.82 -6.72 4.29
N THR A 78 0.53 -5.44 4.50
CA THR A 78 1.11 -4.66 5.60
C THR A 78 0.70 -5.22 6.97
N GLU A 79 -0.56 -5.64 7.11
CA GLU A 79 -1.06 -6.23 8.35
C GLU A 79 -0.50 -7.64 8.58
N ALA A 80 -0.37 -8.45 7.53
CA ALA A 80 0.29 -9.75 7.58
C ALA A 80 1.74 -9.63 8.06
N ASP A 81 2.48 -8.64 7.53
CA ASP A 81 3.85 -8.34 7.93
C ASP A 81 3.97 -7.90 9.39
N ARG A 82 3.02 -7.07 9.87
CA ARG A 82 2.93 -6.68 11.28
C ARG A 82 2.73 -7.88 12.19
N ARG A 83 1.82 -8.79 11.82
CA ARG A 83 1.54 -10.02 12.58
C ARG A 83 2.74 -10.96 12.61
N ALA A 84 3.43 -11.15 11.49
CA ALA A 84 4.64 -11.96 11.42
C ALA A 84 5.76 -11.41 12.33
N ARG A 85 5.97 -10.09 12.35
CA ARG A 85 6.93 -9.42 13.24
C ARG A 85 6.55 -9.56 14.71
N ALA A 86 5.26 -9.42 15.04
CA ALA A 86 4.77 -9.61 16.40
C ALA A 86 4.97 -11.05 16.90
N GLY A 87 4.75 -12.04 16.02
CA GLY A 87 5.00 -13.46 16.31
C GLY A 87 6.47 -13.75 16.62
N ARG A 88 7.40 -13.21 15.82
CA ARG A 88 8.86 -13.35 16.06
C ARG A 88 9.30 -12.74 17.38
N LYS A 89 8.78 -11.55 17.75
CA LYS A 89 9.08 -10.92 19.05
C LYS A 89 8.62 -11.78 20.23
N ARG A 90 7.44 -12.40 20.12
CA ARG A 90 6.92 -13.30 21.17
C ARG A 90 7.73 -14.58 21.29
N ALA A 91 8.18 -15.17 20.17
CA ALA A 91 9.05 -16.33 20.16
C ALA A 91 10.42 -16.03 20.79
N ALA A 92 11.03 -14.89 20.46
CA ALA A 92 12.30 -14.46 21.04
C ALA A 92 12.20 -14.09 22.54
N ALA A 93 11.05 -13.58 22.99
CA ALA A 93 10.80 -13.33 24.41
C ALA A 93 10.60 -14.64 25.21
N ARG A 94 10.07 -15.68 24.56
CA ARG A 94 9.90 -17.01 25.17
C ARG A 94 11.21 -17.77 25.29
N SER A 95 12.14 -17.62 24.36
CA SER A 95 13.46 -18.31 24.41
C SER A 95 14.45 -17.70 25.41
N ARG A 96 14.11 -16.58 26.04
CA ARG A 96 14.92 -15.92 27.09
C ARG A 96 14.46 -16.22 28.52
N ARG A 97 13.40 -17.01 28.69
CA ARG A 97 12.93 -17.53 29.98
C ARG A 97 13.34 -18.99 30.11
#